data_AF-A0A4P7H250-F1
#
_entry.id   AF-A0A4P7H250-F1
#
_cell.length_a   1.000
_cell.length_b   1.000
_cell.length_c   1.000
_cell.angle_alpha   90.00
_cell.angle_beta   90.00
_cell.angle_gamma   90.00
#
_symmetry.space_group_name_H-M   'P 1'
#
loop_
_entity.id
_entity.type
_entity.pdbx_description
1 polymer ?
#
loop_
_entity_poly.entity_id
_entity_poly.type
_entity_poly.pdbx_seq_one_letter_code
_entity_poly.pdbx_strand_id
1 'polypeptide(L)'
;MTGAGSTSKRFVHIVVVVTAALALIFGLSTGAPEQARPVRADESIVLVSAAVPQRAWDTLARIDAGTWPPNDGSGTKGGGVWSNREGRLPATDSAGSRIAYQEWDVNIKKPGQTRDAERIVTGSDRSAWYTGDHYASFTRMR
;
A
#
# COMPACT_ATOMS: atom_id res chain seq x y z
N MET A 1 -32.47 43.92 -74.81
CA MET A 1 -31.49 44.82 -74.16
C MET A 1 -30.25 43.98 -73.89
N THR A 2 -29.36 43.77 -74.88
CA THR A 2 -28.15 44.57 -75.19
C THR A 2 -27.22 44.78 -73.99
N GLY A 3 -25.97 44.30 -74.13
CA GLY A 3 -24.80 44.54 -73.25
C GLY A 3 -24.32 43.25 -72.56
N ALA A 4 -23.38 42.43 -73.06
CA ALA A 4 -22.10 42.65 -73.75
C ALA A 4 -21.04 43.40 -72.92
N GLY A 5 -19.94 42.69 -72.64
CA GLY A 5 -18.71 43.13 -71.96
C GLY A 5 -18.09 41.94 -71.22
N SER A 6 -17.37 41.00 -71.86
CA SER A 6 -16.05 41.12 -72.51
C SER A 6 -15.02 41.70 -71.52
N THR A 7 -13.90 41.07 -71.18
CA THR A 7 -12.85 40.55 -72.06
C THR A 7 -11.84 39.74 -71.20
N SER A 8 -11.73 38.43 -71.43
CA SER A 8 -10.58 37.71 -72.01
C SER A 8 -9.23 37.74 -71.28
N LYS A 9 -8.74 36.50 -71.03
CA LYS A 9 -7.39 35.95 -71.28
C LYS A 9 -6.19 36.78 -70.82
N ARG A 10 -5.24 36.17 -70.07
CA ARG A 10 -3.87 35.81 -70.57
C ARG A 10 -3.23 34.72 -69.68
N PHE A 11 -2.83 33.63 -70.32
CA PHE A 11 -1.76 32.72 -69.90
C PHE A 11 -0.44 33.49 -69.96
N VAL A 12 0.40 33.51 -68.90
CA VAL A 12 1.86 33.71 -69.00
C VAL A 12 2.57 33.06 -67.79
N HIS A 13 3.34 32.02 -68.12
CA HIS A 13 4.68 31.62 -67.67
C HIS A 13 5.04 31.34 -66.19
N ILE A 14 5.52 30.12 -66.04
CA ILE A 14 6.40 29.53 -65.01
C ILE A 14 7.66 30.38 -64.80
N VAL A 15 8.00 30.72 -63.55
CA VAL A 15 9.38 30.71 -63.01
C VAL A 15 9.33 30.37 -61.52
N VAL A 16 10.15 29.40 -61.14
CA VAL A 16 10.39 28.86 -59.80
C VAL A 16 11.02 29.90 -58.88
N VAL A 17 10.48 30.07 -57.67
CA VAL A 17 11.22 30.62 -56.53
C VAL A 17 11.14 29.62 -55.38
N VAL A 18 12.24 28.89 -55.20
CA VAL A 18 12.49 28.10 -54.00
C VAL A 18 12.76 29.07 -52.86
N THR A 19 11.84 29.17 -51.91
CA THR A 19 12.09 29.76 -50.59
C THR A 19 11.60 28.80 -49.52
N ALA A 20 12.55 28.42 -48.67
CA ALA A 20 12.39 27.49 -47.57
C ALA A 20 11.56 28.07 -46.41
N ALA A 21 11.06 27.13 -45.61
CA ALA A 21 10.53 27.25 -44.25
C ALA A 21 9.12 27.84 -44.09
N LEU A 22 8.17 27.07 -43.54
CA LEU A 22 8.03 26.90 -42.09
C LEU A 22 6.99 25.80 -41.77
N ALA A 23 7.17 25.18 -40.60
CA ALA A 23 6.56 23.98 -40.06
C ALA A 23 5.02 23.90 -40.04
N LEU A 24 4.50 22.72 -40.41
CA LEU A 24 3.31 22.12 -39.81
C LEU A 24 3.59 20.62 -39.65
N ILE A 25 4.31 20.28 -38.58
CA ILE A 25 4.61 18.90 -38.23
C ILE A 25 3.34 18.32 -37.60
N PHE A 26 2.72 17.38 -38.30
CA PHE A 26 1.75 16.46 -37.74
C PHE A 26 2.37 15.74 -36.53
N GLY A 27 1.81 15.94 -35.34
CA GLY A 27 2.12 15.18 -34.15
C GLY A 27 0.90 14.38 -33.70
N LEU A 28 0.51 13.35 -34.47
CA LEU A 28 -0.31 12.27 -33.92
C LEU A 28 0.56 11.54 -32.89
N SER A 29 0.33 11.78 -31.60
CA SER A 29 0.95 10.98 -30.54
C SER A 29 0.33 9.59 -30.56
N THR A 30 0.94 8.67 -31.31
CA THR A 30 0.80 7.23 -31.04
C THR A 30 1.43 6.96 -29.68
N GLY A 31 0.61 6.71 -28.65
CA GLY A 31 1.10 6.23 -27.36
C GLY A 31 1.91 4.96 -27.60
N ALA A 32 3.21 5.00 -27.30
CA ALA A 32 4.03 3.80 -27.31
C ALA A 32 3.47 2.83 -26.26
N PRO A 33 3.42 1.51 -26.54
CA PRO A 33 3.11 0.55 -25.49
C PRO A 33 4.19 0.70 -24.41
N GLU A 34 3.78 1.11 -23.21
CA GLU A 34 4.64 1.12 -22.04
C GLU A 34 5.12 -0.32 -21.84
N GLN A 35 6.38 -0.56 -22.17
CA GLN A 35 7.01 -1.85 -21.94
C GLN A 35 6.93 -2.14 -20.44
N ALA A 36 6.15 -3.17 -20.09
CA ALA A 36 6.02 -3.63 -18.72
C ALA A 36 7.42 -3.92 -18.17
N ARG A 37 7.85 -3.14 -17.19
CA ARG A 37 9.13 -3.34 -16.52
C ARG A 37 9.15 -4.76 -15.94
N PRO A 38 10.20 -5.56 -16.19
CA PRO A 38 10.30 -6.87 -15.56
C PRO A 38 10.37 -6.69 -14.05
N VAL A 39 9.42 -7.29 -13.33
CA VAL A 39 9.45 -7.37 -11.86
C VAL A 39 10.75 -8.07 -11.47
N ARG A 40 11.54 -7.42 -10.61
CA ARG A 40 12.84 -7.93 -10.16
C ARG A 40 12.59 -9.21 -9.36
N ALA A 41 13.17 -10.34 -9.81
CA ALA A 41 13.03 -11.65 -9.18
C ALA A 41 13.74 -11.82 -7.81
N ASP A 42 13.97 -10.72 -7.10
CA ASP A 42 14.55 -10.65 -5.75
C ASP A 42 13.51 -10.15 -4.71
N GLU A 43 12.23 -10.15 -5.07
CA GLU A 43 11.17 -10.05 -4.08
C GLU A 43 10.88 -11.46 -3.57
N SER A 44 11.58 -11.86 -2.51
CA SER A 44 11.19 -13.04 -1.74
C SER A 44 9.77 -12.84 -1.23
N ILE A 45 8.80 -13.53 -1.83
CA ILE A 45 7.44 -13.61 -1.31
C ILE A 45 7.50 -14.43 -0.02
N VAL A 46 7.79 -13.75 1.10
CA VAL A 46 7.57 -14.35 2.42
C VAL A 46 6.07 -14.41 2.60
N LEU A 47 5.49 -15.62 2.53
CA LEU A 47 4.11 -15.81 2.94
C LEU A 47 4.02 -15.33 4.40
N VAL A 48 3.32 -14.23 4.63
CA VAL A 48 3.09 -13.67 5.98
C VAL A 48 2.51 -14.74 6.92
N SER A 49 1.72 -15.67 6.39
CA SER A 49 1.19 -16.82 7.14
C SER A 49 2.24 -17.86 7.54
N ALA A 50 3.39 -17.95 6.86
CA ALA A 50 4.50 -18.80 7.28
C ALA A 50 5.31 -18.15 8.42
N ALA A 51 5.35 -16.82 8.48
CA ALA A 51 6.06 -16.06 9.51
C ALA A 51 5.28 -15.93 10.82
N VAL A 52 3.94 -15.91 10.76
CA VAL A 52 3.06 -15.81 11.93
C VAL A 52 2.44 -17.18 12.24
N PRO A 53 2.69 -17.78 13.42
CA PRO A 53 2.10 -19.06 13.79
C PRO A 53 0.57 -19.05 13.76
N GLN A 54 -0.06 -20.13 13.31
CA GLN A 54 -1.54 -20.24 13.21
C GLN A 54 -2.25 -19.88 14.53
N ARG A 55 -1.70 -20.29 15.67
CA ARG A 55 -2.24 -19.95 17.00
C ARG A 55 -2.37 -18.44 17.25
N ALA A 56 -1.50 -17.62 16.67
CA ALA A 56 -1.59 -16.17 16.80
C ALA A 56 -2.78 -15.62 16.00
N TRP A 57 -3.10 -16.20 14.85
CA TRP A 57 -4.32 -15.88 14.11
C TRP A 57 -5.57 -16.29 14.88
N ASP A 58 -5.56 -17.46 15.52
CA ASP A 58 -6.68 -17.92 16.33
C ASP A 58 -6.90 -17.00 17.55
N THR A 59 -5.81 -16.55 18.19
CA THR A 59 -5.88 -15.56 19.27
C THR A 59 -6.37 -14.20 18.76
N LEU A 60 -5.91 -13.74 17.60
CA LEU A 60 -6.41 -12.50 16.99
C LEU A 60 -7.92 -12.55 16.75
N ALA A 61 -8.44 -13.67 16.24
CA ALA A 61 -9.88 -13.84 16.06
C ALA A 61 -10.65 -13.76 17.38
N ARG A 62 -10.09 -14.29 18.48
CA ARG A 62 -10.70 -14.19 19.82
C ARG A 62 -10.62 -12.78 20.40
N ILE A 63 -9.54 -12.05 20.15
CA ILE A 63 -9.39 -10.62 20.48
C ILE A 63 -10.48 -9.82 19.76
N ASP A 64 -10.65 -10.03 18.45
CA ASP A 64 -11.66 -9.35 17.65
C ASP A 64 -13.09 -9.66 18.12
N ALA A 65 -13.32 -10.88 18.59
CA ALA A 65 -14.58 -11.30 19.19
C ALA A 65 -14.78 -10.81 20.65
N GLY A 66 -13.79 -10.15 21.25
CA GLY A 66 -13.85 -9.71 22.65
C GLY A 66 -13.82 -10.84 23.68
N THR A 67 -13.33 -12.02 23.30
CA THR A 67 -13.28 -13.24 24.14
C THR A 67 -11.88 -13.54 24.69
N TRP A 68 -10.90 -12.71 24.34
CA TRP A 68 -9.51 -12.81 24.81
C TRP A 68 -9.11 -11.55 25.59
N PRO A 69 -8.30 -11.67 26.66
CA PRO A 69 -7.86 -12.90 27.31
C PRO A 69 -9.02 -13.61 28.04
N PRO A 70 -8.93 -14.92 28.27
CA PRO A 70 -9.96 -15.64 29.02
C PRO A 70 -9.92 -15.24 30.51
N ASN A 71 -11.09 -15.27 31.15
CA ASN A 71 -11.21 -15.11 32.60
C ASN A 71 -11.20 -16.47 33.31
N ASP A 72 -10.15 -17.26 33.08
CA ASP A 72 -10.01 -18.65 33.56
C ASP A 72 -9.03 -18.80 34.73
N GLY A 73 -8.48 -17.69 35.23
CA GLY A 73 -7.48 -17.69 36.31
C GLY A 73 -6.06 -18.06 35.87
N SER A 74 -5.80 -18.30 34.58
CA SER A 74 -4.45 -18.60 34.06
C SER A 74 -3.43 -17.47 34.32
N GLY A 75 -3.93 -16.24 34.45
CA GLY A 75 -3.10 -15.05 34.54
C GLY A 75 -2.59 -14.55 33.18
N THR A 76 -3.16 -15.06 32.08
CA THR A 76 -3.01 -14.50 30.72
C THR A 76 -3.53 -13.06 30.69
N LYS A 77 -2.86 -12.18 29.96
CA LYS A 77 -3.11 -10.73 29.93
C LYS A 77 -3.37 -10.24 28.51
N GLY A 78 -4.11 -9.13 28.41
CA GLY A 78 -4.36 -8.43 27.17
C GLY A 78 -5.23 -7.20 27.39
N GLY A 79 -5.30 -6.33 26.38
CA GLY A 79 -6.06 -5.07 26.40
C GLY A 79 -5.36 -3.93 27.14
N GLY A 80 -4.12 -4.15 27.61
CA GLY A 80 -3.30 -3.10 28.21
C GLY A 80 -2.77 -2.15 27.15
N VAL A 81 -2.57 -0.88 27.50
CA VAL A 81 -1.98 0.12 26.60
C VAL A 81 -0.52 -0.24 26.29
N TRP A 82 -0.18 -0.26 25.00
CA TRP A 82 1.20 -0.36 24.53
C TRP A 82 1.65 0.97 23.92
N SER A 83 2.69 1.60 24.45
CA SER A 83 2.99 3.00 24.12
C SER A 83 3.80 3.23 22.84
N ASN A 84 4.26 2.16 22.16
CA ASN A 84 5.15 2.26 21.00
C ASN A 84 6.38 3.17 21.24
N ARG A 85 7.06 3.01 22.38
CA ARG A 85 8.09 3.96 22.84
C ARG A 85 9.28 4.02 21.90
N GLU A 86 9.64 2.89 21.32
CA GLU A 86 10.75 2.75 20.39
C GLU A 86 10.35 3.06 18.94
N GLY A 87 9.08 3.41 18.68
CA GLY A 87 8.62 3.80 17.34
C GLY A 87 8.67 2.67 16.30
N ARG A 88 8.55 1.41 16.73
CA ARG A 88 8.62 0.24 15.84
C ARG A 88 7.39 0.09 14.94
N LEU A 89 6.23 0.58 15.40
CA LEU A 89 5.00 0.60 14.61
C LEU A 89 4.69 2.04 14.14
N PRO A 90 3.86 2.22 13.11
CA PRO A 90 3.43 3.56 12.67
C PRO A 90 2.85 4.38 13.83
N ALA A 91 3.20 5.66 13.91
CA ALA A 91 2.68 6.55 14.97
C ALA A 91 1.29 7.10 14.64
N THR A 92 0.96 7.20 13.34
CA THR A 92 -0.27 7.79 12.83
C THR A 92 -0.90 6.91 11.76
N ASP A 93 -2.22 6.98 11.62
CA ASP A 93 -2.98 6.32 10.57
C ASP A 93 -2.89 7.07 9.23
N SER A 94 -3.60 6.57 8.21
CA SER A 94 -3.63 7.17 6.87
C SER A 94 -4.22 8.59 6.83
N ALA A 95 -4.99 8.99 7.86
CA ALA A 95 -5.56 10.32 7.99
C ALA A 95 -4.67 11.25 8.84
N GLY A 96 -3.52 10.77 9.34
CA GLY A 96 -2.61 11.51 10.20
C GLY A 96 -3.02 11.54 11.68
N SER A 97 -4.05 10.78 12.08
CA SER A 97 -4.45 10.68 13.49
C SER A 97 -3.55 9.72 14.25
N ARG A 98 -3.25 10.01 15.52
CA ARG A 98 -2.39 9.15 16.35
C ARG A 98 -3.03 7.78 16.55
N ILE A 99 -2.24 6.72 16.35
CA ILE A 99 -2.68 5.35 16.62
C ILE A 99 -2.48 5.04 18.11
N ALA A 100 -3.56 4.62 18.76
CA ALA A 100 -3.50 4.05 20.11
C ALA A 100 -3.35 2.52 19.98
N TYR A 101 -2.38 1.96 20.68
CA TYR A 101 -2.10 0.53 20.63
C TYR A 101 -2.45 -0.17 21.94
N GLN A 102 -2.93 -1.39 21.81
CA GLN A 102 -3.10 -2.34 22.91
C GLN A 102 -2.25 -3.58 22.67
N GLU A 103 -1.77 -4.21 23.74
CA GLU A 103 -1.03 -5.46 23.71
C GLU A 103 -1.85 -6.64 24.25
N TRP A 104 -1.57 -7.83 23.69
CA TRP A 104 -2.25 -9.07 24.02
C TRP A 104 -1.22 -10.21 24.08
N ASP A 105 -1.25 -11.02 25.14
CA ASP A 105 -0.52 -12.29 25.15
C ASP A 105 -1.09 -13.19 24.05
N VAL A 106 -0.23 -13.92 23.33
CA VAL A 106 -0.69 -14.84 22.27
C VAL A 106 -1.17 -16.16 22.87
N ASN A 107 -0.43 -16.69 23.85
CA ASN A 107 -0.67 -18.00 24.43
C ASN A 107 -1.27 -17.88 25.83
N ILE A 108 -1.96 -18.95 26.26
CA ILE A 108 -2.32 -19.10 27.68
C ILE A 108 -1.03 -19.17 28.50
N LYS A 109 -0.96 -18.32 29.54
CA LYS A 109 0.15 -18.35 30.50
C LYS A 109 0.20 -19.72 31.20
N LYS A 110 1.36 -20.36 31.14
CA LYS A 110 1.59 -21.65 31.81
C LYS A 110 1.64 -21.48 33.34
N PRO A 111 0.99 -22.37 34.12
CA PRO A 111 1.08 -22.34 35.58
C PRO A 111 2.53 -22.40 36.07
N GLY A 112 2.86 -21.61 37.09
CA GLY A 112 4.21 -21.56 37.67
C GLY A 112 5.28 -20.91 36.79
N GLN A 113 4.94 -20.43 35.59
CA GLN A 113 5.88 -19.76 34.68
C GLN A 113 5.54 -18.27 34.52
N THR A 114 6.50 -17.49 34.05
CA THR A 114 6.22 -16.14 33.53
C THR A 114 5.48 -16.24 32.20
N ARG A 115 4.91 -15.13 31.75
CA ARG A 115 4.40 -15.02 30.37
C ARG A 115 5.55 -15.23 29.39
N ASP A 116 5.27 -15.82 28.24
CA ASP A 116 6.25 -15.96 27.15
C ASP A 116 6.50 -14.61 26.45
N ALA A 117 7.25 -14.64 25.35
CA ALA A 117 7.60 -13.47 24.56
C ALA A 117 6.55 -13.07 23.50
N GLU A 118 5.61 -13.95 23.17
CA GLU A 118 4.74 -13.78 22.01
C GLU A 118 3.60 -12.78 22.30
N ARG A 119 3.45 -11.77 21.44
CA ARG A 119 2.40 -10.75 21.59
C ARG A 119 1.72 -10.46 20.27
N ILE A 120 0.45 -10.07 20.37
CA ILE A 120 -0.26 -9.32 19.34
C ILE A 120 -0.40 -7.89 19.83
N VAL A 121 -0.19 -6.93 18.94
CA VAL A 121 -0.43 -5.51 19.17
C VAL A 121 -1.50 -5.04 18.20
N THR A 122 -2.62 -4.53 18.71
CA THR A 122 -3.73 -4.02 17.89
C THR A 122 -3.78 -2.50 17.95
N GLY A 123 -3.92 -1.85 16.80
CA GLY A 123 -4.05 -0.40 16.69
C GLY A 123 -5.51 0.06 16.59
N SER A 124 -5.77 1.30 17.03
CA SER A 124 -7.07 1.98 16.87
C SER A 124 -7.47 2.19 15.40
N ASP A 125 -6.51 2.09 14.48
CA ASP A 125 -6.69 2.10 13.02
C ASP A 125 -7.13 0.73 12.46
N ARG A 126 -7.42 -0.24 13.34
CA ARG A 126 -7.75 -1.65 13.07
C ARG A 126 -6.57 -2.50 12.59
N SER A 127 -5.35 -1.97 12.61
CA SER A 127 -4.15 -2.77 12.34
C SER A 127 -3.91 -3.82 13.43
N ALA A 128 -3.23 -4.91 13.07
CA ALA A 128 -2.73 -5.89 14.03
C ALA A 128 -1.34 -6.38 13.63
N TRP A 129 -0.49 -6.56 14.64
CA TRP A 129 0.92 -6.89 14.47
C TRP A 129 1.30 -8.02 15.42
N TYR A 130 1.97 -9.04 14.90
CA TYR A 130 2.53 -10.13 15.71
C TYR A 130 4.00 -9.89 15.99
N THR A 131 4.43 -10.19 17.21
CA THR A 131 5.85 -10.29 17.59
C THR A 131 6.06 -11.63 18.30
N GLY A 132 7.05 -12.39 17.85
CA GLY A 132 7.51 -13.62 18.51
C GLY A 132 8.67 -13.41 19.48
N ASP A 133 9.22 -12.19 19.52
CA ASP A 133 10.49 -11.83 20.15
C ASP A 133 10.35 -10.66 21.14
N HIS A 134 9.18 -10.53 21.74
CA HIS A 134 8.88 -9.53 22.77
C HIS A 134 9.16 -8.09 22.30
N TYR A 135 8.49 -7.70 21.21
CA TYR A 135 8.51 -6.37 20.59
C TYR A 135 9.82 -5.99 19.89
N ALA A 136 10.76 -6.91 19.67
CA ALA A 136 12.00 -6.57 18.95
C ALA A 136 11.75 -6.43 17.44
N SER A 137 10.92 -7.30 16.87
CA SER A 137 10.44 -7.23 15.48
C SER A 137 8.93 -7.48 15.40
N PHE A 138 8.33 -7.06 14.27
CA PHE A 138 6.90 -7.21 14.03
C PHE A 138 6.62 -7.72 12.62
N THR A 139 5.62 -8.58 12.53
CA THR A 139 4.98 -8.98 11.27
C THR A 139 3.55 -8.45 11.26
N ARG A 140 3.18 -7.72 10.20
CA ARG A 140 1.82 -7.20 10.06
C ARG A 140 0.84 -8.33 9.75
N MET A 141 -0.25 -8.39 10.49
CA MET A 141 -1.34 -9.34 10.28
C MET A 141 -2.47 -8.71 9.46
N ARG A 142 -2.77 -7.42 9.68
CA ARG A 142 -3.71 -6.62 8.87
C ARG A 142 -3.47 -5.12 9.03
#